data_AF-A0A7J8CJW3-F1
#
_entry.id   AF-A0A7J8CJW3-F1
#
_cell.length_a   1.000
_cell.length_b   1.000
_cell.length_c   1.000
_cell.angle_alpha   90.00
_cell.angle_beta   90.00
_cell.angle_gamma   90.00
#
_symmetry.space_group_name_H-M   'P 1'
#
loop_
_entity.id
_entity.type
_entity.pdbx_description
1 polymer ?
#
loop_
_entity_poly.entity_id
_entity_poly.type
_entity_poly.pdbx_seq_one_letter_code
_entity_poly.pdbx_strand_id
1 'polypeptide(L)'
;MSGKPLRMSDLTPVRFTLLDSSVDRVGLITRSERYVCAVTRDSLSNATPCAVLRPSGAVVTLECVEKLIRKDMVDPVNGEKLTDRDIIVLQRGGTGFAGSGVKLQAEKSRPVMQA
;
A
#
# COMPACT_ATOMS: atom_id res chain seq x y z
N MET A 1 -15.01 2.26 -10.58
CA MET A 1 -13.60 2.61 -10.92
C MET A 1 -13.58 3.98 -11.57
N SER A 2 -12.60 4.83 -11.26
CA SER A 2 -12.60 6.27 -11.58
C SER A 2 -12.63 6.63 -13.08
N GLY A 3 -12.42 5.68 -14.01
CA GLY A 3 -12.42 5.94 -15.47
C GLY A 3 -11.31 6.86 -15.96
N LYS A 4 -10.47 7.40 -15.07
CA LYS A 4 -9.34 8.26 -15.40
C LYS A 4 -8.17 7.39 -15.87
N PRO A 5 -7.51 7.73 -16.98
CA PRO A 5 -6.32 7.02 -17.43
C PRO A 5 -5.23 7.14 -16.36
N LEU A 6 -4.73 6.01 -15.86
CA LEU A 6 -3.57 5.98 -14.97
C LEU A 6 -2.30 6.23 -15.79
N ARG A 7 -1.55 7.28 -15.44
CA ARG A 7 -0.22 7.50 -16.00
C ARG A 7 0.83 6.85 -15.10
N MET A 8 2.00 6.53 -15.65
CA MET A 8 3.11 5.99 -14.86
C MET A 8 3.49 6.91 -13.69
N SER A 9 3.33 8.22 -13.86
CA SER A 9 3.54 9.25 -12.84
C SER A 9 2.59 9.15 -11.64
N ASP A 10 1.44 8.49 -11.80
CA ASP A 10 0.43 8.32 -10.74
C ASP A 10 0.66 7.04 -9.93
N LEU A 11 1.60 6.18 -10.34
CA LEU A 11 1.96 4.97 -9.63
C LEU A 11 2.91 5.29 -8.48
N THR A 12 2.54 4.84 -7.29
CA THR A 12 3.36 4.97 -6.08
C THR A 12 4.07 3.65 -5.81
N PRO A 13 5.41 3.65 -5.60
CA PRO A 13 6.10 2.45 -5.16
C PRO A 13 5.63 2.06 -3.75
N VAL A 14 5.21 0.81 -3.56
CA VAL A 14 4.80 0.31 -2.24
C VAL A 14 5.98 -0.36 -1.56
N ARG A 15 6.36 0.12 -0.37
CA ARG A 15 7.45 -0.39 0.45
C ARG A 15 6.89 -0.99 1.73
N PHE A 16 6.88 -2.32 1.80
CA PHE A 16 6.53 -3.03 3.01
C PHE A 16 7.73 -3.14 3.94
N THR A 17 7.53 -2.81 5.22
CA THR A 17 8.53 -3.02 6.26
C THR A 17 8.43 -4.46 6.74
N LEU A 18 9.54 -5.19 6.68
CA LEU A 18 9.63 -6.56 7.20
C LEU A 18 9.68 -6.53 8.73
N LEU A 19 9.05 -7.52 9.36
CA LEU A 19 9.26 -7.78 10.78
C LEU A 19 10.73 -8.12 11.02
N ASP A 20 11.32 -7.61 12.10
CA ASP A 20 12.74 -7.85 12.39
C ASP A 20 13.03 -9.36 12.56
N SER A 21 14.16 -9.78 12.00
CA SER A 21 14.58 -11.18 11.84
C SER A 21 15.36 -11.73 13.04
N SER A 22 15.48 -10.95 14.11
CA SER A 22 16.09 -11.34 15.38
C SER A 22 15.27 -12.38 16.17
N VAL A 23 14.07 -12.73 15.68
CA VAL A 23 13.25 -13.85 16.17
C VAL A 23 13.15 -14.92 15.07
N ASP A 24 13.99 -15.94 15.20
CA ASP A 24 14.03 -17.23 14.49
C ASP A 24 13.60 -17.29 13.01
N ARG A 25 14.62 -17.37 12.15
CA ARG A 25 14.53 -17.56 10.69
C ARG A 25 13.74 -18.80 10.23
N VAL A 26 13.40 -19.72 11.14
CA VAL A 26 12.61 -20.93 10.87
C VAL A 26 11.10 -20.68 11.04
N GLY A 27 10.68 -19.72 11.88
CA GLY A 27 9.27 -19.41 12.17
C GLY A 27 8.62 -18.40 11.21
N LEU A 28 9.40 -17.69 10.39
CA LEU A 28 8.91 -16.68 9.45
C LEU A 28 8.20 -17.27 8.22
N ILE A 29 8.50 -18.52 7.86
CA ILE A 29 7.85 -19.19 6.72
C ILE A 29 6.42 -19.61 7.09
N THR A 30 6.21 -20.03 8.34
CA THR A 30 4.94 -20.52 8.91
C THR A 30 4.10 -19.44 9.59
N ARG A 31 4.64 -18.27 9.91
CA ARG A 31 3.86 -17.13 10.42
C ARG A 31 3.20 -16.36 9.27
N SER A 32 1.89 -16.18 9.39
CA SER A 32 1.04 -15.41 8.48
C SER A 32 1.35 -13.91 8.45
N GLU A 33 2.12 -13.41 9.42
CA GLU A 33 2.37 -11.98 9.64
C GLU A 33 3.84 -11.66 9.36
N ARG A 34 4.15 -11.34 8.09
CA ARG A 34 5.52 -11.07 7.63
C ARG A 34 5.86 -9.57 7.55
N TYR A 35 4.85 -8.72 7.62
CA TYR A 35 4.97 -7.29 7.39
C TYR A 35 4.43 -6.51 8.57
N VAL A 36 5.03 -5.35 8.82
CA VAL A 36 4.65 -4.45 9.91
C VAL A 36 4.37 -3.04 9.41
N CYS A 37 3.54 -2.34 10.17
CA CYS A 37 3.31 -0.91 10.01
C CYS A 37 4.64 -0.15 10.19
N ALA A 38 4.93 0.81 9.31
CA ALA A 38 6.17 1.58 9.38
C ALA A 38 6.30 2.45 10.66
N VAL A 39 5.18 2.77 11.31
CA VAL A 39 5.13 3.68 12.47
C VAL A 39 5.01 2.90 13.78
N THR A 40 3.95 2.10 13.92
CA THR A 40 3.65 1.39 15.17
C THR A 40 4.32 0.03 15.27
N ARG A 41 4.89 -0.48 14.17
CA ARG A 41 5.39 -1.86 14.05
C ARG A 41 4.34 -2.94 14.33
N ASP A 42 3.06 -2.60 14.27
CA ASP A 42 1.98 -3.58 14.35
C ASP A 42 2.00 -4.52 13.14
N SER A 43 1.67 -5.79 13.36
CA SER A 43 1.54 -6.80 12.31
C SER A 43 0.43 -6.45 11.31
N LEU A 44 0.77 -6.39 10.03
CA LEU A 44 -0.19 -6.16 8.96
C LEU A 44 -0.86 -7.47 8.58
N SER A 45 -2.20 -7.51 8.69
CA SER A 45 -3.05 -8.64 8.32
C SER A 45 -4.17 -8.19 7.39
N ASN A 46 -4.82 -9.12 6.69
CA ASN A 46 -5.98 -8.82 5.83
C ASN A 46 -7.17 -8.25 6.62
N ALA A 47 -7.23 -8.51 7.94
CA ALA A 47 -8.26 -7.95 8.81
C ALA A 47 -8.04 -6.46 9.11
N THR A 48 -6.78 -6.04 9.23
CA THR A 48 -6.42 -4.67 9.60
C THR A 48 -6.50 -3.76 8.38
N PRO A 49 -7.27 -2.66 8.43
CA PRO A 49 -7.34 -1.73 7.33
C PRO A 49 -6.03 -0.94 7.21
N CYS A 50 -5.47 -0.90 6.01
CA CYS A 50 -4.15 -0.33 5.72
C CYS A 50 -4.25 0.78 4.67
N ALA A 51 -3.30 1.72 4.70
CA ALA A 51 -3.11 2.73 3.67
C ALA A 51 -1.63 2.83 3.28
N VAL A 52 -1.37 3.30 2.06
CA VAL A 52 -0.05 3.65 1.55
C VAL A 52 0.05 5.15 1.48
N LEU A 53 1.19 5.69 1.92
CA LEU A 53 1.52 7.10 1.76
C LEU A 53 2.27 7.28 0.44
N ARG A 54 1.80 8.19 -0.43
CA ARG A 54 2.45 8.50 -1.72
C ARG A 54 3.93 8.90 -1.59
N PRO A 55 4.33 9.81 -0.69
CA PRO A 55 5.71 10.32 -0.66
C PRO A 55 6.75 9.26 -0.27
N SER A 56 6.52 8.52 0.82
CA SER A 56 7.44 7.48 1.28
C SER A 56 7.21 6.10 0.65
N GLY A 57 6.02 5.86 0.12
CA GLY A 57 5.57 4.53 -0.29
C GLY A 57 5.34 3.58 0.88
N ALA A 58 5.41 4.06 2.13
CA ALA A 58 5.31 3.23 3.32
C ALA A 58 3.87 2.78 3.57
N VAL A 59 3.72 1.55 4.08
CA VAL A 59 2.43 1.00 4.48
C VAL A 59 2.19 1.27 5.96
N VAL A 60 1.05 1.88 6.25
CA VAL A 60 0.61 2.25 7.60
C VAL A 60 -0.80 1.75 7.85
N THR A 61 -1.14 1.49 9.12
CA THR A 61 -2.52 1.17 9.50
C THR A 61 -3.40 2.42 9.43
N LEU A 62 -4.70 2.25 9.15
CA LEU A 62 -5.63 3.39 9.14
C LEU A 62 -5.72 4.08 10.50
N GLU A 63 -5.55 3.34 11.59
CA GLU A 63 -5.51 3.94 12.93
C GLU A 63 -4.38 4.96 13.08
N CYS A 64 -3.19 4.65 12.54
CA CYS A 64 -2.08 5.60 12.54
C CYS A 64 -2.41 6.82 11.67
N VAL A 65 -3.08 6.61 10.55
CA VAL A 65 -3.49 7.70 9.67
C VAL A 65 -4.45 8.65 10.38
N GLU A 66 -5.48 8.11 11.05
CA GLU A 66 -6.50 8.92 11.71
C GLU A 66 -5.99 9.62 12.98
N LYS A 67 -5.18 8.94 13.79
CA LYS A 67 -4.72 9.47 15.08
C LYS A 67 -3.52 10.41 14.97
N LEU A 68 -2.59 10.13 14.05
CA LEU A 68 -1.32 10.84 13.91
C LEU A 68 -1.29 11.67 12.62
N ILE A 69 -1.38 11.01 11.46
CA ILE A 69 -1.09 11.66 10.16
C ILE A 69 -2.12 12.75 9.84
N ARG A 70 -3.40 12.57 10.18
CA ARG A 70 -4.43 13.60 9.95
C ARG A 70 -4.25 14.86 10.80
N LYS A 71 -3.57 14.77 11.95
CA LYS A 71 -3.34 15.94 12.81
C LYS A 71 -2.18 16.77 12.29
N ASP A 72 -1.09 16.10 11.95
CA ASP A 72 0.15 16.78 11.57
C ASP A 72 0.25 16.99 10.05
N MET A 73 -0.45 16.19 9.24
CA MET A 73 -0.38 16.16 7.76
C MET A 73 1.06 16.07 7.25
N VAL A 74 1.87 15.27 7.94
CA VAL A 74 3.28 15.00 7.64
C VAL A 74 3.51 13.48 7.63
N ASP A 75 4.38 13.04 6.74
CA ASP A 75 4.80 11.64 6.67
C ASP A 75 5.74 11.34 7.86
N PRO A 76 5.45 10.33 8.68
CA PRO A 76 6.30 9.97 9.81
C PRO A 76 7.65 9.35 9.40
N VAL A 77 7.83 8.91 8.15
CA VAL A 77 9.04 8.22 7.70
C VAL A 77 10.04 9.18 7.06
N ASN A 78 9.57 10.11 6.22
CA ASN A 78 10.43 11.04 5.48
C ASN A 78 10.24 12.52 5.88
N GLY A 79 9.26 12.85 6.71
CA GLY A 79 9.00 14.22 7.15
C GLY A 79 8.39 15.14 6.08
N GLU A 80 7.95 14.59 4.94
CA GLU A 80 7.34 15.38 3.87
C GLU A 80 5.87 15.69 4.18
N LYS A 81 5.38 16.83 3.68
CA LYS A 81 3.98 17.21 3.85
C LYS A 81 3.08 16.29 3.01
N LEU A 82 2.04 15.75 3.63
CA LEU A 82 1.01 14.98 2.96
C LEU A 82 -0.22 15.82 2.63
N THR A 83 -0.87 15.46 1.53
CA THR A 83 -2.25 15.86 1.25
C THR A 83 -3.19 14.67 1.34
N ASP A 84 -4.50 14.90 1.49
CA ASP A 84 -5.50 13.81 1.53
C ASP A 84 -5.47 12.92 0.28
N ARG A 85 -4.99 13.44 -0.85
CA ARG A 85 -4.84 12.70 -2.12
C ARG A 85 -3.66 11.74 -2.13
N ASP A 86 -2.74 11.90 -1.18
CA ASP A 86 -1.54 11.08 -1.04
C ASP A 86 -1.77 9.89 -0.12
N ILE A 87 -2.92 9.84 0.57
CA ILE A 87 -3.34 8.74 1.42
C ILE A 87 -4.15 7.77 0.57
N ILE A 88 -3.53 6.67 0.16
CA ILE A 88 -4.16 5.66 -0.69
C ILE A 88 -4.60 4.49 0.20
N VAL A 89 -5.90 4.41 0.49
CA VAL A 89 -6.47 3.31 1.27
C VAL A 89 -6.43 2.01 0.46
N LEU A 90 -5.78 0.99 1.03
CA LEU A 90 -5.71 -0.34 0.40
C LEU A 90 -7.07 -1.02 0.48
N GLN A 91 -7.51 -1.57 -0.65
CA GLN A 91 -8.73 -2.36 -0.70
C GLN A 91 -8.46 -3.74 -0.12
N ARG A 92 -9.29 -4.14 0.85
CA ARG A 92 -9.21 -5.46 1.49
C ARG A 92 -9.68 -6.53 0.51
N GLY A 93 -8.89 -7.59 0.36
CA GLY A 93 -9.28 -8.77 -0.42
C GLY A 93 -10.34 -9.57 0.33
N GLY A 94 -11.60 -9.45 -0.08
CA GLY A 94 -12.66 -10.36 0.38
C GLY A 94 -12.53 -11.68 -0.38
N THR A 95 -12.15 -12.77 0.28
CA THR A 95 -12.09 -14.12 -0.29
C THR A 95 -13.48 -14.73 -0.50
N GLY A 96 -14.42 -13.97 -1.06
CA GLY A 96 -15.83 -14.35 -1.17
C GLY A 96 -16.22 -14.87 -2.54
N PHE A 97 -15.86 -14.20 -3.63
CA PHE A 97 -16.24 -14.60 -4.99
C PHE A 97 -15.24 -14.00 -5.99
N ALA A 98 -14.85 -14.81 -6.99
CA ALA A 98 -13.96 -14.45 -8.10
C ALA A 98 -14.55 -13.42 -9.09
N GLY A 99 -15.23 -12.38 -8.60
CA GLY A 99 -15.90 -11.35 -9.42
C GLY A 99 -15.32 -9.95 -9.29
N SER A 100 -14.56 -9.65 -8.24
CA SER A 100 -14.00 -8.32 -8.00
C SER A 100 -12.57 -8.22 -8.53
N GLY A 101 -12.43 -8.25 -9.86
CA GLY A 101 -11.11 -8.17 -10.55
C GLY A 101 -11.11 -8.58 -12.02
N VAL A 102 -12.19 -9.17 -12.52
CA VAL A 102 -12.28 -9.82 -13.86
C VAL A 102 -12.30 -8.84 -15.05
N LYS A 103 -12.12 -7.53 -14.83
CA LYS A 103 -12.02 -6.52 -15.90
C LYS A 103 -10.72 -5.70 -15.85
N LEU A 104 -9.66 -6.22 -15.24
CA LEU A 104 -8.33 -5.63 -15.37
C LEU A 104 -7.66 -6.20 -16.63
N GLN A 105 -7.95 -5.59 -17.78
CA GLN A 105 -7.19 -5.83 -19.00
C GLN A 105 -6.09 -4.78 -19.08
N ALA A 106 -4.83 -5.22 -19.00
CA ALA A 106 -3.68 -4.36 -19.26
C ALA A 106 -3.35 -4.42 -20.76
N GLU A 107 -3.71 -3.39 -21.51
CA GLU A 107 -3.37 -3.28 -22.93
C GLU A 107 -2.16 -2.36 -23.11
N LYS A 108 -1.09 -2.89 -23.69
CA LYS A 108 0.15 -2.15 -23.96
C LYS A 108 0.11 -1.60 -25.39
N SER A 109 -0.37 -0.37 -25.56
CA SER A 109 -0.26 0.32 -26.84
C SER A 109 1.20 0.74 -27.09
N ARG A 110 1.82 0.19 -28.14
CA ARG A 110 3.11 0.66 -28.67
C ARG A 110 2.80 1.40 -29.97
N PRO A 111 3.26 2.65 -30.17
CA PRO A 111 3.19 3.26 -31.49
C PRO A 111 4.11 2.49 -32.43
N VAL A 112 3.53 1.79 -33.41
CA VAL A 112 4.27 1.21 -34.53
C VAL A 112 4.33 2.28 -35.61
N MET A 113 5.54 2.76 -35.90
CA MET A 113 5.80 3.62 -37.04
C MET A 113 5.62 2.75 -38.30
N GLN A 114 4.58 3.00 -39.09
CA GLN A 114 4.45 2.40 -40.42
C GLN A 114 5.44 3.12 -41.34
N ALA A 115 6.32 2.35 -41.97
CA ALA A 115 7.15 2.80 -43.08
C ALA A 115 6.35 2.83 -44.38
#